data_AF-A0A1T5LA64-F1
#
_entry.id   AF-A0A1T5LA64-F1
#
_cell.length_a   1.000
_cell.length_b   1.000
_cell.length_c   1.000
_cell.angle_alpha   90.00
_cell.angle_beta   90.00
_cell.angle_gamma   90.00
#
_symmetry.space_group_name_H-M   'P 1'
#
loop_
_entity.id
_entity.type
_entity.pdbx_description
1 polymer ?
#
loop_
_entity_poly.entity_id
_entity_poly.type
_entity_poly.pdbx_seq_one_letter_code
_entity_poly.pdbx_strand_id
1 'polypeptide(L)'
;MQNRSKRAGGVLRWAYCALLVALASGSAQAQSSPDIEQGRLSLHWGDPAPVARGRAQMAPRLRAQLTTDDGRRIPMEAGLARRAAADLPALANRRVAVSFKRLPVAGQRRLQRVPEVIVPIDAATLTTPRSGSAGQVMAAASVLGTTRWVTLMCRFSDIASEQKDKTFFNNQYGAAVGQLGHYWSEVSYGKINLTGSSAEGWFALPNPRATYVTTGTDGEDDADLDRLFQDCVAAADPTVNFNGVQGINMMFNGELDGFAWGGGSCATFEGARRCTSVTWNPPWSFSNLAPLAHEMGHGYGLPHSDNSDGDDDTYDNPWDVMSDGWYNATTSATYGTLPKHIAMIQRDRLGWVAAARKLELSYGAGGSRQVELQFASLAGATGVQMIVLPLQAQPDPAQTVRYTLEARRPIGTYEGNLAGTAVIIHRLFDGTAYSQDTSVPPGDRANNEGSMFKVGESWSAPGGAYLLRVDAATANGFLLTLTSAQLGQVTGGNLPARRLSATATRAASAPASTSDYRRAPATRRPPIRARLR
;
A
#
# COMPACT_ATOMS: atom_id res chain seq x y z
N MET A 1 -76.77 32.20 -57.97
CA MET A 1 -77.20 32.70 -59.29
C MET A 1 -75.97 32.76 -60.19
N GLN A 2 -76.04 32.12 -61.37
CA GLN A 2 -75.20 32.29 -62.58
C GLN A 2 -73.68 32.13 -62.44
N ASN A 3 -72.91 31.45 -63.31
CA ASN A 3 -73.15 30.63 -64.49
C ASN A 3 -71.81 29.93 -64.83
N ARG A 4 -71.86 28.71 -65.39
CA ARG A 4 -71.13 28.14 -66.56
C ARG A 4 -69.75 28.76 -66.96
N SER A 5 -68.71 28.06 -67.43
CA SER A 5 -68.65 26.86 -68.29
C SER A 5 -67.22 26.30 -68.46
N LYS A 6 -67.21 24.99 -68.71
CA LYS A 6 -66.25 24.11 -69.42
C LYS A 6 -65.40 24.68 -70.58
N ARG A 7 -64.28 23.96 -70.81
CA ARG A 7 -63.59 23.52 -72.06
C ARG A 7 -62.11 23.94 -72.08
N ALA A 8 -61.15 23.22 -72.66
CA ALA A 8 -60.98 21.87 -73.20
C ALA A 8 -59.51 21.75 -73.70
N GLY A 9 -58.94 20.53 -73.68
CA GLY A 9 -57.99 20.05 -74.70
C GLY A 9 -56.49 20.31 -74.52
N GLY A 10 -55.65 19.29 -74.81
CA GLY A 10 -54.27 19.53 -75.29
C GLY A 10 -53.13 18.62 -74.80
N VAL A 11 -53.23 17.31 -75.10
CA VAL A 11 -52.19 16.32 -75.45
C VAL A 11 -50.68 16.70 -75.40
N LEU A 12 -49.93 15.83 -74.68
CA LEU A 12 -48.52 15.36 -74.79
C LEU A 12 -47.34 16.35 -74.95
N ARG A 13 -46.36 16.22 -74.04
CA ARG A 13 -44.96 15.96 -74.40
C ARG A 13 -44.21 15.26 -73.26
N TRP A 14 -43.50 14.20 -73.61
CA TRP A 14 -42.70 13.33 -72.75
C TRP A 14 -41.32 13.92 -72.42
N ALA A 15 -40.78 13.44 -71.29
CA ALA A 15 -39.37 13.16 -71.01
C ALA A 15 -38.40 14.25 -70.49
N TYR A 16 -38.11 14.08 -69.19
CA TYR A 16 -36.81 14.03 -68.49
C TYR A 16 -36.16 15.25 -67.82
N CYS A 17 -35.76 14.95 -66.56
CA CYS A 17 -34.61 15.39 -65.76
C CYS A 17 -34.73 16.58 -64.77
N ALA A 18 -35.05 16.18 -63.52
CA ALA A 18 -34.26 16.32 -62.29
C ALA A 18 -33.85 17.70 -61.75
N LEU A 19 -34.23 17.97 -60.48
CA LEU A 19 -33.28 18.38 -59.45
C LEU A 19 -33.80 18.08 -58.03
N LEU A 20 -32.88 17.61 -57.18
CA LEU A 20 -33.02 17.23 -55.78
C LEU A 20 -33.25 18.44 -54.85
N VAL A 21 -34.08 18.27 -53.82
CA VAL A 21 -34.03 19.05 -52.57
C VAL A 21 -33.69 18.10 -51.44
N ALA A 22 -32.50 18.27 -50.86
CA ALA A 22 -32.06 17.56 -49.68
C ALA A 22 -32.62 18.23 -48.41
N LEU A 23 -33.39 17.48 -47.62
CA LEU A 23 -33.80 17.87 -46.27
C LEU A 23 -32.69 17.45 -45.29
N ALA A 24 -32.00 18.43 -44.71
CA ALA A 24 -31.08 18.22 -43.60
C ALA A 24 -31.87 17.80 -42.35
N SER A 25 -31.76 16.52 -41.99
CA SER A 25 -32.20 15.99 -40.70
C SER A 25 -30.99 15.97 -39.79
N GLY A 26 -30.91 16.91 -38.84
CA GLY A 26 -29.88 16.91 -37.81
C GLY A 26 -30.05 15.70 -36.90
N SER A 27 -29.14 14.74 -37.02
CA SER A 27 -29.03 13.61 -36.09
C SER A 27 -28.47 14.13 -34.77
N ALA A 28 -29.34 14.38 -33.79
CA ALA A 28 -28.91 14.43 -32.40
C ALA A 28 -28.38 13.03 -32.03
N GLN A 29 -27.06 12.88 -31.95
CA GLN A 29 -26.45 11.69 -31.38
C GLN A 29 -26.87 11.61 -29.90
N ALA A 30 -27.73 10.65 -29.58
CA ALA A 30 -28.04 10.30 -28.21
C ALA A 30 -26.72 9.90 -27.51
N GLN A 31 -26.19 10.77 -26.66
CA GLN A 31 -25.15 10.40 -25.71
C GLN A 31 -25.72 9.29 -24.83
N SER A 32 -25.15 8.09 -24.91
CA SER A 32 -25.43 7.01 -23.97
C SER A 32 -25.21 7.52 -22.55
N SER A 33 -26.21 7.38 -21.67
CA SER A 33 -26.04 7.71 -20.25
C SER A 33 -24.78 6.99 -19.70
N PRO A 34 -23.94 7.67 -18.90
CA PRO A 34 -22.75 7.06 -18.36
C PRO A 34 -23.14 5.86 -17.48
N ASP A 35 -22.45 4.73 -17.67
CA ASP A 35 -22.63 3.49 -16.91
C ASP A 35 -21.99 3.67 -15.52
N ILE A 36 -22.72 4.33 -14.61
CA ILE A 36 -22.25 4.67 -13.26
C ILE A 36 -22.80 3.67 -12.25
N GLU A 37 -21.89 3.09 -11.45
CA GLU A 37 -22.25 2.27 -10.29
C GLU A 37 -21.76 2.95 -9.02
N GLN A 38 -22.50 2.77 -7.93
CA GLN A 38 -22.14 3.28 -6.61
C GLN A 38 -22.01 2.13 -5.63
N GLY A 39 -21.04 2.24 -4.73
CA GLY A 39 -20.77 1.17 -3.78
C GLY A 39 -19.55 1.47 -2.93
N ARG A 40 -19.08 0.46 -2.21
CA ARG A 40 -17.82 0.50 -1.47
C ARG A 40 -16.70 -0.08 -2.32
N LEU A 41 -15.59 0.65 -2.41
CA LEU A 41 -14.36 0.17 -3.01
C LEU A 41 -13.58 -0.66 -1.99
N SER A 42 -13.37 -1.94 -2.27
CA SER A 42 -12.44 -2.78 -1.54
C SER A 42 -11.16 -2.94 -2.35
N LEU A 43 -10.03 -2.74 -1.68
CA LEU A 43 -8.71 -3.12 -2.17
C LEU A 43 -8.21 -4.28 -1.31
N HIS A 44 -7.76 -5.35 -1.94
CA HIS A 44 -7.12 -6.48 -1.26
C HIS A 44 -5.69 -6.58 -1.74
N TRP A 45 -4.76 -6.39 -0.83
CA TRP A 45 -3.33 -6.61 -1.05
C TRP A 45 -2.99 -8.03 -0.62
N GLY A 46 -2.26 -8.73 -1.48
CA GLY A 46 -1.86 -10.11 -1.30
C GLY A 46 -0.34 -10.20 -1.21
N ASP A 47 0.12 -10.67 -0.06
CA ASP A 47 1.49 -10.69 0.39
C ASP A 47 2.06 -12.11 0.40
N PRO A 48 3.01 -12.42 -0.50
CA PRO A 48 3.47 -13.77 -0.70
C PRO A 48 4.33 -14.25 0.47
N ALA A 49 4.27 -15.55 0.76
CA ALA A 49 5.14 -16.17 1.76
C ALA A 49 6.63 -15.96 1.41
N PRO A 50 7.51 -15.72 2.39
CA PRO A 50 8.94 -15.58 2.11
C PRO A 50 9.51 -16.89 1.57
N VAL A 51 10.24 -16.84 0.45
CA VAL A 51 10.91 -18.01 -0.11
C VAL A 51 12.36 -18.11 0.33
N ALA A 52 12.91 -19.33 0.30
CA ALA A 52 14.33 -19.54 0.55
C ALA A 52 15.20 -18.80 -0.49
N ARG A 53 16.35 -18.30 -0.06
CA ARG A 53 17.29 -17.55 -0.92
C ARG A 53 17.58 -18.30 -2.24
N GLY A 54 17.45 -17.60 -3.35
CA GLY A 54 17.69 -18.14 -4.70
C GLY A 54 16.49 -18.82 -5.34
N ARG A 55 15.31 -18.79 -4.71
CA ARG A 55 14.04 -19.12 -5.35
C ARG A 55 13.33 -17.85 -5.81
N ALA A 56 12.57 -17.96 -6.89
CA ALA A 56 11.71 -16.88 -7.35
C ALA A 56 10.62 -16.63 -6.31
N GLN A 57 10.51 -15.39 -5.86
CA GLN A 57 9.41 -14.90 -5.03
C GLN A 57 8.18 -14.70 -5.93
N MET A 58 6.98 -15.01 -5.43
CA MET A 58 5.76 -14.66 -6.15
C MET A 58 5.61 -13.13 -6.12
N ALA A 59 5.11 -12.53 -7.19
CA ALA A 59 4.82 -11.09 -7.18
C ALA A 59 3.64 -10.77 -6.25
N PRO A 60 3.66 -9.64 -5.53
CA PRO A 60 2.51 -9.17 -4.76
C PRO A 60 1.26 -9.02 -5.64
N ARG A 61 0.08 -9.16 -5.03
CA ARG A 61 -1.20 -9.00 -5.73
C ARG A 61 -1.96 -7.79 -5.21
N LEU A 62 -2.64 -7.09 -6.10
CA LEU A 62 -3.65 -6.09 -5.75
C LEU A 62 -4.96 -6.42 -6.47
N ARG A 63 -6.03 -6.67 -5.71
CA ARG A 63 -7.38 -6.82 -6.24
C ARG A 63 -8.17 -5.56 -5.93
N ALA A 64 -8.83 -4.98 -6.94
CA ALA A 64 -9.76 -3.89 -6.77
C ALA A 64 -11.19 -4.37 -7.05
N GLN A 65 -12.13 -4.08 -6.17
CA GLN A 65 -13.52 -4.53 -6.30
C GLN A 65 -14.48 -3.44 -5.83
N LEU A 66 -15.54 -3.19 -6.61
CA LEU A 66 -16.68 -2.39 -6.17
C LEU A 66 -17.76 -3.35 -5.65
N THR A 67 -18.13 -3.22 -4.38
CA THR A 67 -19.34 -3.84 -3.83
C THR A 67 -20.46 -2.81 -3.86
N THR A 68 -21.43 -2.98 -4.76
CA THR A 68 -22.56 -2.07 -4.91
C THR A 68 -23.56 -2.18 -3.76
N ASP A 69 -24.46 -1.21 -3.65
CA ASP A 69 -25.42 -1.11 -2.54
C ASP A 69 -26.41 -2.28 -2.48
N ASP A 70 -26.69 -2.91 -3.62
CA ASP A 70 -27.49 -4.14 -3.74
C ASP A 70 -26.67 -5.43 -3.47
N GLY A 71 -25.39 -5.29 -3.16
CA GLY A 71 -24.49 -6.40 -2.83
C GLY A 71 -23.81 -7.08 -4.01
N ARG A 72 -24.05 -6.63 -5.25
CA ARG A 72 -23.27 -7.09 -6.42
C ARG A 72 -21.79 -6.73 -6.26
N ARG A 73 -20.92 -7.60 -6.76
CA ARG A 73 -19.48 -7.39 -6.75
C ARG A 73 -18.97 -7.23 -8.18
N ILE A 74 -18.24 -6.15 -8.42
CA ILE A 74 -17.69 -5.80 -9.73
C ILE A 74 -16.17 -5.76 -9.59
N PRO A 75 -15.44 -6.82 -10.01
CA PRO A 75 -13.99 -6.80 -10.01
C PRO A 75 -13.47 -5.80 -11.04
N MET A 76 -12.36 -5.16 -10.72
CA MET A 76 -11.65 -4.22 -11.57
C MET A 76 -10.19 -4.62 -11.64
N GLU A 77 -9.62 -4.57 -12.85
CA GLU A 77 -8.18 -4.72 -13.03
C GLU A 77 -7.49 -3.55 -12.32
N ALA A 78 -6.49 -3.86 -11.49
CA ALA A 78 -5.91 -2.90 -10.56
C ALA A 78 -5.21 -1.73 -11.28
N GLY A 79 -4.49 -1.98 -12.37
CA GLY A 79 -3.84 -0.95 -13.19
C GLY A 79 -4.85 0.01 -13.83
N LEU A 80 -5.98 -0.49 -14.32
CA LEU A 80 -7.09 0.32 -14.82
C LEU A 80 -7.76 1.11 -13.69
N ALA A 81 -7.96 0.51 -12.53
CA ALA A 81 -8.51 1.20 -11.36
C ALA A 81 -7.59 2.33 -10.87
N ARG A 82 -6.27 2.11 -10.85
CA ARG A 82 -5.27 3.14 -10.53
C ARG A 82 -5.36 4.32 -11.49
N ARG A 83 -5.43 4.05 -12.80
CA ARG A 83 -5.61 5.10 -13.81
C ARG A 83 -6.94 5.85 -13.72
N ALA A 84 -7.97 5.22 -13.16
CA ALA A 84 -9.31 5.80 -13.02
C ALA A 84 -9.49 6.61 -11.73
N ALA A 85 -8.58 6.49 -10.75
CA ALA A 85 -8.64 7.17 -9.46
C ALA A 85 -7.49 8.16 -9.32
N ALA A 86 -7.73 9.29 -8.63
CA ALA A 86 -6.66 10.23 -8.34
C ALA A 86 -5.69 9.72 -7.26
N ASP A 87 -6.15 8.86 -6.36
CA ASP A 87 -5.32 8.15 -5.39
C ASP A 87 -6.11 6.91 -4.99
N LEU A 88 -5.91 5.81 -5.73
CA LEU A 88 -6.68 4.59 -5.51
C LEU A 88 -6.53 4.09 -4.05
N PRO A 89 -5.33 4.02 -3.45
CA PRO A 89 -5.17 3.69 -2.04
C PRO A 89 -5.99 4.57 -1.09
N ALA A 90 -6.05 5.89 -1.31
CA ALA A 90 -6.84 6.79 -0.46
C ALA A 90 -8.36 6.55 -0.53
N LEU A 91 -8.83 5.81 -1.54
CA LEU A 91 -10.23 5.40 -1.69
C LEU A 91 -10.53 4.01 -1.12
N ALA A 92 -9.52 3.30 -0.59
CA ALA A 92 -9.70 1.98 0.00
C ALA A 92 -10.76 2.02 1.11
N ASN A 93 -11.70 1.08 1.06
CA ASN A 93 -12.83 0.93 1.99
C ASN A 93 -13.78 2.14 2.04
N ARG A 94 -13.73 3.07 1.08
CA ARG A 94 -14.64 4.22 1.01
C ARG A 94 -15.82 3.95 0.09
N ARG A 95 -16.89 4.73 0.27
CA ARG A 95 -17.97 4.77 -0.72
C ARG A 95 -17.52 5.59 -1.92
N VAL A 96 -17.65 5.01 -3.10
CA VAL A 96 -17.26 5.63 -4.37
C VAL A 96 -18.38 5.53 -5.41
N ALA A 97 -18.37 6.45 -6.37
CA ALA A 97 -19.02 6.27 -7.66
C ALA A 97 -17.96 5.93 -8.70
N VAL A 98 -18.25 4.92 -9.52
CA VAL A 98 -17.39 4.48 -10.62
C VAL A 98 -18.14 4.65 -11.93
N SER A 99 -17.63 5.51 -12.80
CA SER A 99 -18.05 5.56 -14.20
C SER A 99 -17.30 4.47 -14.96
N PHE A 100 -18.04 3.66 -15.71
CA PHE A 100 -17.47 2.64 -16.57
C PHE A 100 -17.66 2.97 -18.04
N LYS A 101 -16.66 2.61 -18.83
CA LYS A 101 -16.74 2.59 -20.29
C LYS A 101 -16.62 1.16 -20.80
N ARG A 102 -17.22 0.91 -21.97
CA ARG A 102 -17.16 -0.40 -22.65
C ARG A 102 -16.16 -0.31 -23.78
N LEU A 103 -15.07 -1.07 -23.68
CA LEU A 103 -14.04 -1.15 -24.71
C LEU A 103 -14.08 -2.50 -25.42
N PRO A 104 -13.82 -2.56 -26.74
CA PRO A 104 -13.60 -3.81 -27.44
C PRO A 104 -12.42 -4.57 -26.85
N VAL A 105 -12.57 -5.88 -26.64
CA VAL A 105 -11.44 -6.76 -26.31
C VAL A 105 -10.79 -7.22 -27.61
N ALA A 106 -9.47 -7.05 -27.73
CA ALA A 106 -8.73 -7.47 -28.92
C ALA A 106 -8.97 -8.96 -29.21
N GLY A 107 -9.34 -9.27 -30.46
CA GLY A 107 -9.60 -10.65 -30.90
C GLY A 107 -10.91 -11.27 -30.40
N GLN A 108 -11.78 -10.53 -29.69
CA GLN A 108 -13.08 -11.03 -29.21
C GLN A 108 -14.23 -10.13 -29.65
N ARG A 109 -15.41 -10.71 -29.90
CA ARG A 109 -16.66 -9.94 -30.16
C ARG A 109 -17.32 -9.40 -28.89
N ARG A 110 -16.61 -9.42 -27.76
CA ARG A 110 -17.10 -9.00 -26.44
C ARG A 110 -16.56 -7.62 -26.11
N LEU A 111 -17.41 -6.78 -25.51
CA LEU A 111 -16.99 -5.53 -24.87
C LEU A 111 -16.62 -5.82 -23.42
N GLN A 112 -15.45 -5.36 -22.99
CA GLN A 112 -15.04 -5.35 -21.60
C GLN A 112 -15.43 -4.03 -20.96
N ARG A 113 -16.00 -4.12 -19.77
CA ARG A 113 -16.32 -2.97 -18.93
C ARG A 113 -15.06 -2.59 -18.15
N VAL A 114 -14.60 -1.35 -18.29
CA VAL A 114 -13.40 -0.84 -17.62
C VAL A 114 -13.72 0.42 -16.84
N PRO A 115 -13.15 0.63 -15.64
CA PRO A 115 -13.33 1.88 -14.91
C PRO A 115 -12.70 3.03 -15.69
N GLU A 116 -13.41 4.14 -15.76
CA GLU A 116 -12.95 5.38 -16.39
C GLU A 116 -12.64 6.45 -15.35
N VAL A 117 -13.53 6.60 -14.36
CA VAL A 117 -13.37 7.56 -13.26
C VAL A 117 -13.91 6.93 -11.97
N ILE A 118 -13.14 7.04 -10.89
CA ILE A 118 -13.52 6.64 -9.53
C ILE A 118 -13.43 7.88 -8.63
N VAL A 119 -14.54 8.25 -8.00
CA VAL A 119 -14.61 9.39 -7.06
C VAL A 119 -15.27 9.00 -5.75
N PRO A 120 -14.82 9.53 -4.60
CA PRO A 120 -15.50 9.33 -3.33
C PRO A 120 -16.89 10.00 -3.34
N ILE A 121 -17.87 9.37 -2.70
CA ILE A 121 -19.25 9.89 -2.57
C ILE A 121 -19.75 9.89 -1.11
N ASP A 122 -18.91 9.48 -0.17
CA ASP A 122 -19.19 9.57 1.26
C ASP A 122 -19.18 11.03 1.75
N ALA A 123 -20.29 11.44 2.38
CA ALA A 123 -20.47 12.77 2.96
C ALA A 123 -19.89 12.87 4.38
N ALA A 124 -18.57 12.68 4.56
CA ALA A 124 -17.82 13.00 5.80
C ALA A 124 -16.32 12.73 5.57
N THR A 125 -15.34 13.59 5.87
CA THR A 125 -15.28 14.88 6.55
C THR A 125 -14.41 15.85 5.74
N LEU A 126 -15.02 16.83 5.08
CA LEU A 126 -14.38 18.12 4.81
C LEU A 126 -14.24 18.88 6.14
N THR A 127 -13.62 18.29 7.16
CA THR A 127 -13.14 19.04 8.34
C THR A 127 -11.96 19.87 7.87
N THR A 128 -12.28 21.03 7.29
CA THR A 128 -11.38 21.92 6.55
C THR A 128 -10.61 21.20 5.44
N PRO A 129 -10.72 21.63 4.16
CA PRO A 129 -9.66 21.30 3.23
C PRO A 129 -8.38 21.84 3.87
N ARG A 130 -7.49 20.97 4.37
CA ARG A 130 -6.09 21.38 4.51
C ARG A 130 -5.62 21.47 3.07
N SER A 131 -5.90 22.62 2.46
CA SER A 131 -5.34 23.01 1.19
C SER A 131 -3.84 23.07 1.44
N GLY A 132 -3.14 21.95 1.28
CA GLY A 132 -1.77 22.03 0.80
C GLY A 132 -1.84 22.83 -0.49
N SER A 133 -0.89 23.73 -0.72
CA SER A 133 -0.84 24.63 -1.87
C SER A 133 -0.77 23.94 -3.24
N ALA A 134 -0.98 22.62 -3.30
CA ALA A 134 -0.93 21.76 -4.48
C ALA A 134 -2.22 20.93 -4.74
N GLY A 135 -3.35 21.24 -4.09
CA GLY A 135 -4.67 20.79 -4.59
C GLY A 135 -4.99 19.29 -4.54
N GLN A 136 -4.38 18.48 -3.68
CA GLN A 136 -4.83 17.09 -3.43
C GLN A 136 -5.62 16.92 -2.15
N VAL A 137 -6.69 16.12 -2.27
CA VAL A 137 -7.36 15.40 -1.19
C VAL A 137 -6.45 14.26 -0.73
N MET A 138 -5.46 14.56 0.09
CA MET A 138 -4.84 13.55 0.96
C MET A 138 -5.82 13.28 2.10
N ALA A 139 -6.80 12.42 1.87
CA ALA A 139 -7.80 12.07 2.88
C ALA A 139 -8.07 10.56 2.85
N ALA A 140 -7.04 9.76 3.10
CA ALA A 140 -7.32 8.60 3.94
C ALA A 140 -7.87 9.16 5.26
N ALA A 141 -9.02 8.65 5.71
CA ALA A 141 -9.60 9.10 6.98
C ALA A 141 -8.57 8.85 8.09
N SER A 142 -8.26 9.88 8.89
CA SER A 142 -7.28 9.72 9.98
C SER A 142 -7.73 8.60 10.91
N VAL A 143 -6.81 7.70 11.24
CA VAL A 143 -7.07 6.57 12.14
C VAL A 143 -6.56 6.95 13.51
N LEU A 144 -7.47 7.29 14.43
CA LEU A 144 -7.14 7.85 15.74
C LEU A 144 -7.95 7.18 16.84
N GLY A 145 -7.45 7.22 18.07
CA GLY A 145 -8.13 6.70 19.25
C GLY A 145 -8.03 5.17 19.37
N THR A 146 -9.01 4.56 20.03
CA THR A 146 -9.01 3.11 20.21
C THR A 146 -9.48 2.41 18.94
N THR A 147 -8.59 1.62 18.34
CA THR A 147 -8.87 0.78 17.18
C THR A 147 -9.02 -0.66 17.67
N ARG A 148 -10.27 -1.07 17.95
CA ARG A 148 -10.56 -2.43 18.44
C ARG A 148 -10.46 -3.45 17.30
N TRP A 149 -9.60 -4.45 17.44
CA TRP A 149 -9.49 -5.58 16.51
C TRP A 149 -9.98 -6.87 17.14
N VAL A 150 -10.62 -7.73 16.35
CA VAL A 150 -11.00 -9.07 16.79
C VAL A 150 -10.30 -10.10 15.93
N THR A 151 -9.47 -10.95 16.53
CA THR A 151 -8.93 -12.12 15.85
C THR A 151 -9.98 -13.24 15.86
N LEU A 152 -10.33 -13.75 14.68
CA LEU A 152 -11.13 -14.96 14.52
C LEU A 152 -10.23 -16.10 14.02
N MET A 153 -10.14 -17.17 14.80
CA MET A 153 -9.50 -18.41 14.35
C MET A 153 -10.55 -19.25 13.61
N CYS A 154 -10.31 -19.54 12.33
CA CYS A 154 -11.24 -20.20 11.42
C CYS A 154 -10.63 -21.51 10.90
N ARG A 155 -11.31 -22.63 11.13
CA ARG A 155 -10.81 -23.98 10.84
C ARG A 155 -11.48 -24.55 9.59
N PHE A 156 -10.72 -24.87 8.55
CA PHE A 156 -11.22 -25.66 7.42
C PHE A 156 -11.70 -27.03 7.91
N SER A 157 -12.80 -27.54 7.36
CA SER A 157 -13.44 -28.76 7.88
C SER A 157 -12.61 -30.03 7.71
N ASP A 158 -11.68 -30.04 6.75
CA ASP A 158 -10.81 -31.15 6.37
C ASP A 158 -9.40 -31.09 6.99
N ILE A 159 -9.06 -30.01 7.70
CA ILE A 159 -7.76 -29.85 8.35
C ILE A 159 -7.97 -29.89 9.87
N ALA A 160 -7.40 -30.88 10.53
CA ALA A 160 -7.59 -31.09 11.97
C ALA A 160 -6.64 -30.26 12.85
N SER A 161 -5.46 -29.90 12.35
CA SER A 161 -4.46 -29.19 13.13
C SER A 161 -4.89 -27.76 13.44
N GLU A 162 -4.71 -27.34 14.68
CA GLU A 162 -4.86 -25.96 15.15
C GLU A 162 -3.46 -25.48 15.58
N GLN A 163 -2.85 -24.59 14.81
CA GLN A 163 -1.41 -24.30 14.91
C GLN A 163 -1.01 -23.55 16.18
N LYS A 164 -1.94 -22.76 16.71
CA LYS A 164 -1.79 -21.92 17.90
C LYS A 164 -3.11 -21.90 18.66
N ASP A 165 -3.05 -21.73 19.97
CA ASP A 165 -4.22 -21.64 20.82
C ASP A 165 -4.77 -20.20 20.90
N LYS A 166 -6.00 -20.05 21.40
CA LYS A 166 -6.61 -18.73 21.64
C LYS A 166 -5.74 -17.84 22.53
N THR A 167 -5.04 -18.41 23.51
CA THR A 167 -4.17 -17.68 24.44
C THR A 167 -3.03 -16.98 23.70
N PHE A 168 -2.37 -17.67 22.76
CA PHE A 168 -1.32 -17.11 21.92
C PHE A 168 -1.81 -15.86 21.19
N PHE A 169 -2.94 -15.95 20.48
CA PHE A 169 -3.48 -14.82 19.71
C PHE A 169 -3.98 -13.70 20.61
N ASN A 170 -4.61 -14.02 21.74
CA ASN A 170 -5.07 -12.99 22.67
C ASN A 170 -3.89 -12.22 23.28
N ASN A 171 -2.79 -12.91 23.59
CA ASN A 171 -1.57 -12.29 24.10
C ASN A 171 -0.85 -11.42 23.06
N GLN A 172 -1.12 -11.57 21.76
CA GLN A 172 -0.58 -10.66 20.74
C GLN A 172 -1.09 -9.22 20.91
N TYR A 173 -2.28 -9.00 21.50
CA TYR A 173 -2.84 -7.66 21.67
C TYR A 173 -2.30 -6.88 22.88
N GLY A 174 -1.43 -7.48 23.68
CA GLY A 174 -0.92 -6.82 24.89
C GLY A 174 -0.02 -5.61 24.62
N ALA A 175 0.31 -4.92 25.71
CA ALA A 175 1.11 -3.69 25.70
C ALA A 175 2.61 -3.93 26.02
N ALA A 176 3.05 -5.19 26.13
CA ALA A 176 4.47 -5.48 26.28
C ALA A 176 5.19 -5.33 24.94
N VAL A 177 6.47 -4.96 25.01
CA VAL A 177 7.34 -4.84 23.85
C VAL A 177 7.29 -6.13 23.01
N GLY A 178 7.12 -5.98 21.69
CA GLY A 178 6.99 -7.11 20.78
C GLY A 178 5.57 -7.69 20.67
N GLN A 179 4.56 -7.03 21.25
CA GLN A 179 3.13 -7.29 21.01
C GLN A 179 2.52 -6.21 20.11
N LEU A 180 1.37 -6.49 19.48
CA LEU A 180 0.67 -5.58 18.58
C LEU A 180 0.22 -4.30 19.28
N GLY A 181 -0.29 -4.41 20.52
CA GLY A 181 -0.76 -3.25 21.29
C GLY A 181 0.37 -2.25 21.53
N HIS A 182 1.55 -2.75 21.90
CA HIS A 182 2.75 -1.94 22.03
C HIS A 182 3.22 -1.37 20.69
N TYR A 183 3.33 -2.20 19.65
CA TYR A 183 3.80 -1.81 18.33
C TYR A 183 2.99 -0.65 17.75
N TRP A 184 1.66 -0.81 17.68
CA TRP A 184 0.77 0.19 17.10
C TRP A 184 0.73 1.48 17.92
N SER A 185 0.86 1.39 19.25
CA SER A 185 1.03 2.58 20.09
C SER A 185 2.36 3.29 19.83
N GLU A 186 3.46 2.56 19.67
CA GLU A 186 4.79 3.13 19.43
C GLU A 186 4.86 3.85 18.08
N VAL A 187 4.52 3.15 17.00
CA VAL A 187 4.65 3.67 15.64
C VAL A 187 3.70 4.84 15.36
N SER A 188 2.55 4.88 16.05
CA SER A 188 1.57 5.96 15.95
C SER A 188 1.82 7.12 16.91
N TYR A 189 2.87 7.08 17.74
CA TYR A 189 3.10 8.07 18.81
C TYR A 189 1.93 8.17 19.80
N GLY A 190 1.31 7.04 20.12
CA GLY A 190 0.14 6.94 21.01
C GLY A 190 -1.15 7.49 20.40
N LYS A 191 -1.18 7.78 19.10
CA LYS A 191 -2.40 8.23 18.41
C LYS A 191 -3.45 7.14 18.29
N ILE A 192 -3.03 5.88 18.31
CA ILE A 192 -3.93 4.72 18.43
C ILE A 192 -3.51 3.77 19.54
N ASN A 193 -4.47 2.98 20.02
CA ASN A 193 -4.24 1.83 20.88
C ASN A 193 -5.23 0.71 20.53
N LEU A 194 -4.90 -0.52 20.90
CA LEU A 194 -5.72 -1.71 20.62
C LEU A 194 -6.60 -2.14 21.80
N THR A 195 -6.94 -1.25 22.73
CA THR A 195 -7.74 -1.59 23.91
C THR A 195 -9.07 -2.23 23.51
N GLY A 196 -9.47 -3.29 24.21
CA GLY A 196 -10.70 -4.04 23.93
C GLY A 196 -10.58 -5.03 22.77
N SER A 197 -9.41 -5.16 22.15
CA SER A 197 -9.14 -6.21 21.16
C SER A 197 -9.08 -7.59 21.83
N SER A 198 -9.48 -8.62 21.10
CA SER A 198 -9.57 -9.99 21.62
C SER A 198 -9.37 -11.03 20.52
N ALA A 199 -9.07 -12.27 20.90
CA ALA A 199 -9.04 -13.41 20.00
C ALA A 199 -10.12 -14.44 20.35
N GLU A 200 -10.80 -15.00 19.35
CA GLU A 200 -11.95 -15.88 19.53
C GLU A 200 -11.93 -17.05 18.55
N GLY A 201 -12.37 -18.22 19.04
CA GLY A 201 -12.61 -19.41 18.22
C GLY A 201 -11.55 -20.51 18.21
N TRP A 202 -11.96 -21.63 17.63
CA TRP A 202 -11.47 -22.16 16.35
C TRP A 202 -12.76 -22.55 15.61
N PHE A 203 -13.39 -21.55 14.98
CA PHE A 203 -14.72 -21.71 14.39
C PHE A 203 -14.63 -22.64 13.18
N ALA A 204 -15.42 -23.71 13.19
CA ALA A 204 -15.45 -24.65 12.07
C ALA A 204 -16.12 -24.00 10.86
N LEU A 205 -15.38 -23.85 9.77
CA LEU A 205 -15.92 -23.48 8.48
C LEU A 205 -16.79 -24.64 7.94
N PRO A 206 -17.89 -24.35 7.23
CA PRO A 206 -18.84 -25.36 6.76
C PRO A 206 -18.30 -26.29 5.66
N ASN A 207 -17.15 -25.96 5.06
CA ASN A 207 -16.63 -26.63 3.87
C ASN A 207 -15.12 -26.92 4.01
N PRO A 208 -14.58 -27.86 3.22
CA PRO A 208 -13.14 -28.13 3.16
C PRO A 208 -12.37 -26.98 2.51
N ARG A 209 -11.05 -26.91 2.70
CA ARG A 209 -10.17 -25.87 2.12
C ARG A 209 -10.40 -25.69 0.62
N ALA A 210 -10.53 -26.78 -0.14
CA ALA A 210 -10.71 -26.76 -1.59
C ALA A 210 -11.99 -26.04 -2.07
N THR A 211 -12.93 -25.73 -1.17
CA THR A 211 -14.11 -24.91 -1.49
C THR A 211 -13.82 -23.41 -1.48
N TYR A 212 -12.80 -23.00 -0.73
CA TYR A 212 -12.39 -21.59 -0.57
C TYR A 212 -11.14 -21.25 -1.36
N VAL A 213 -10.28 -22.23 -1.62
CA VAL A 213 -9.08 -22.07 -2.42
C VAL A 213 -9.19 -22.99 -3.63
N THR A 214 -9.27 -22.39 -4.81
CA THR A 214 -9.38 -23.11 -6.08
C THR A 214 -8.12 -22.90 -6.91
N THR A 215 -7.67 -23.94 -7.60
CA THR A 215 -6.55 -23.82 -8.54
C THR A 215 -7.07 -23.39 -9.91
N GLY A 216 -6.54 -22.28 -10.42
CA GLY A 216 -6.84 -21.74 -11.74
C GLY A 216 -6.29 -22.59 -12.89
N THR A 217 -6.65 -22.24 -14.12
CA THR A 217 -6.15 -22.92 -15.33
C THR A 217 -4.67 -22.68 -15.60
N ASP A 218 -4.10 -21.63 -14.99
CA ASP A 218 -2.68 -21.32 -14.92
C ASP A 218 -1.92 -22.16 -13.88
N GLY A 219 -2.63 -22.97 -13.09
CA GLY A 219 -2.06 -23.82 -12.05
C GLY A 219 -1.81 -23.08 -10.73
N GLU A 220 -2.21 -21.81 -10.64
CA GLU A 220 -2.05 -20.99 -9.43
C GLU A 220 -3.28 -21.14 -8.53
N ASP A 221 -3.07 -21.24 -7.23
CA ASP A 221 -4.17 -21.19 -6.26
C ASP A 221 -4.75 -19.75 -6.20
N ASP A 222 -6.06 -19.67 -5.94
CA ASP A 222 -6.82 -18.43 -5.78
C ASP A 222 -7.78 -18.57 -4.60
N ALA A 223 -7.60 -17.72 -3.58
CA ALA A 223 -8.45 -17.71 -2.40
C ALA A 223 -9.69 -16.81 -2.60
N ASP A 224 -10.87 -17.35 -2.34
CA ASP A 224 -12.13 -16.60 -2.22
C ASP A 224 -12.21 -15.92 -0.84
N LEU A 225 -11.53 -14.78 -0.74
CA LEU A 225 -11.42 -13.97 0.48
C LEU A 225 -12.78 -13.59 1.06
N ASP A 226 -13.75 -13.28 0.19
CA ASP A 226 -15.08 -12.89 0.62
C ASP A 226 -15.84 -14.07 1.24
N ARG A 227 -15.78 -15.25 0.61
CA ARG A 227 -16.43 -16.44 1.16
C ARG A 227 -15.76 -16.89 2.46
N LEU A 228 -14.43 -16.85 2.52
CA LEU A 228 -13.67 -17.08 3.76
C LEU A 228 -14.18 -16.17 4.89
N PHE A 229 -14.27 -14.87 4.63
CA PHE A 229 -14.74 -13.87 5.59
C PHE A 229 -16.19 -14.11 6.02
N GLN A 230 -17.08 -14.32 5.07
CA GLN A 230 -18.51 -14.51 5.33
C GLN A 230 -18.79 -15.76 6.15
N ASP A 231 -18.19 -16.90 5.78
CA ASP A 231 -18.46 -18.16 6.46
C ASP A 231 -17.86 -18.18 7.87
N CYS A 232 -16.68 -17.59 8.09
CA CYS A 232 -16.12 -17.51 9.43
C CYS A 232 -16.85 -16.53 10.34
N VAL A 233 -17.22 -15.34 9.83
CA VAL A 233 -17.99 -14.37 10.61
C VAL A 233 -19.36 -14.94 10.96
N ALA A 234 -20.04 -15.62 10.03
CA ALA A 234 -21.32 -16.28 10.32
C ALA A 234 -21.20 -17.35 11.41
N ALA A 235 -20.10 -18.09 11.45
CA ALA A 235 -19.83 -19.07 12.51
C ALA A 235 -19.52 -18.40 13.87
N ALA A 236 -18.94 -17.20 13.87
CA ALA A 236 -18.52 -16.47 15.06
C ALA A 236 -19.62 -15.57 15.68
N ASP A 237 -20.48 -14.96 14.85
CA ASP A 237 -21.52 -13.98 15.22
C ASP A 237 -22.41 -14.38 16.40
N PRO A 238 -22.81 -15.66 16.58
CA PRO A 238 -23.60 -16.06 17.76
C PRO A 238 -22.89 -15.89 19.11
N THR A 239 -21.56 -15.75 19.12
CA THR A 239 -20.75 -15.75 20.36
C THR A 239 -19.77 -14.57 20.48
N VAL A 240 -19.54 -13.83 19.38
CA VAL A 240 -18.55 -12.75 19.33
C VAL A 240 -19.25 -11.43 19.09
N ASN A 241 -18.99 -10.45 19.96
CA ASN A 241 -19.52 -9.09 19.81
C ASN A 241 -18.65 -8.28 18.83
N PHE A 242 -19.25 -7.93 17.69
CA PHE A 242 -18.60 -7.14 16.63
C PHE A 242 -18.93 -5.64 16.70
N ASN A 243 -19.60 -5.17 17.74
CA ASN A 243 -19.86 -3.73 17.88
C ASN A 243 -18.56 -2.95 18.13
N GLY A 244 -18.41 -1.85 17.40
CA GLY A 244 -17.24 -0.95 17.50
C GLY A 244 -15.92 -1.56 17.03
N VAL A 245 -15.92 -2.65 16.26
CA VAL A 245 -14.67 -3.18 15.68
C VAL A 245 -14.16 -2.27 14.57
N GLN A 246 -12.87 -1.96 14.62
CA GLN A 246 -12.13 -1.36 13.52
C GLN A 246 -11.80 -2.41 12.45
N GLY A 247 -11.47 -3.63 12.87
CA GLY A 247 -11.06 -4.67 11.96
C GLY A 247 -11.12 -6.07 12.54
N ILE A 248 -11.10 -7.06 11.65
CA ILE A 248 -11.14 -8.48 11.97
C ILE A 248 -9.90 -9.15 11.40
N ASN A 249 -9.09 -9.77 12.24
CA ASN A 249 -7.96 -10.58 11.80
C ASN A 249 -8.38 -12.04 11.68
N MET A 250 -8.34 -12.61 10.48
CA MET A 250 -8.68 -14.02 10.28
C MET A 250 -7.43 -14.88 10.31
N MET A 251 -7.44 -15.93 11.12
CA MET A 251 -6.36 -16.91 11.22
C MET A 251 -6.87 -18.25 10.70
N PHE A 252 -6.27 -18.76 9.63
CA PHE A 252 -6.69 -20.03 9.03
C PHE A 252 -5.76 -21.16 9.41
N ASN A 253 -6.33 -22.34 9.63
CA ASN A 253 -5.53 -23.51 9.97
C ASN A 253 -4.89 -24.23 8.78
N GLY A 254 -4.86 -23.61 7.62
CA GLY A 254 -4.24 -24.13 6.42
C GLY A 254 -3.74 -22.99 5.54
N GLU A 255 -2.93 -23.35 4.54
CA GLU A 255 -2.50 -22.40 3.52
C GLU A 255 -3.69 -21.83 2.76
N LEU A 256 -3.57 -20.58 2.32
CA LEU A 256 -4.52 -19.96 1.39
C LEU A 256 -4.01 -20.21 -0.02
N ASP A 257 -3.69 -19.17 -0.78
CA ASP A 257 -3.22 -19.20 -2.16
C ASP A 257 -1.73 -18.81 -2.29
N GLY A 258 -0.94 -19.03 -1.23
CA GLY A 258 0.46 -18.61 -1.14
C GLY A 258 0.64 -17.19 -0.58
N PHE A 259 -0.46 -16.49 -0.31
CA PHE A 259 -0.47 -15.12 0.19
C PHE A 259 -1.14 -15.01 1.57
N ALA A 260 -0.67 -14.07 2.38
CA ALA A 260 -1.49 -13.40 3.37
C ALA A 260 -2.21 -12.25 2.68
N TRP A 261 -3.37 -11.83 3.18
CA TRP A 261 -4.11 -10.73 2.57
C TRP A 261 -4.56 -9.70 3.58
N GLY A 262 -4.64 -8.45 3.13
CA GLY A 262 -5.10 -7.33 3.92
C GLY A 262 -6.00 -6.41 3.10
N GLY A 263 -6.95 -5.74 3.76
CA GLY A 263 -7.88 -4.83 3.09
C GLY A 263 -9.20 -4.70 3.83
N GLY A 264 -10.32 -4.89 3.13
CA GLY A 264 -11.64 -4.92 3.75
C GLY A 264 -12.66 -5.75 3.00
N SER A 265 -13.63 -6.30 3.74
CA SER A 265 -14.72 -7.10 3.19
C SER A 265 -16.03 -6.83 3.94
N CYS A 266 -17.13 -7.35 3.40
CA CYS A 266 -18.48 -7.12 3.89
C CYS A 266 -19.21 -8.44 4.17
N ALA A 267 -19.76 -8.57 5.37
CA ALA A 267 -20.55 -9.70 5.82
C ALA A 267 -21.77 -9.20 6.60
N THR A 268 -22.71 -10.10 6.87
CA THR A 268 -23.83 -9.82 7.79
C THR A 268 -23.42 -10.32 9.17
N PHE A 269 -23.39 -9.41 10.13
CA PHE A 269 -23.14 -9.70 11.55
C PHE A 269 -23.83 -8.63 12.39
N GLU A 270 -24.21 -8.96 13.63
CA GLU A 270 -25.02 -8.07 14.48
C GLU A 270 -26.32 -7.62 13.77
N GLY A 271 -26.93 -8.53 13.00
CA GLY A 271 -28.20 -8.32 12.30
C GLY A 271 -28.15 -7.38 11.09
N ALA A 272 -26.98 -6.91 10.67
CA ALA A 272 -26.85 -5.97 9.53
C ALA A 272 -25.65 -6.30 8.64
N ARG A 273 -25.75 -5.97 7.35
CA ARG A 273 -24.60 -6.00 6.45
C ARG A 273 -23.65 -4.88 6.80
N ARG A 274 -22.43 -5.22 7.23
CA ARG A 274 -21.39 -4.27 7.62
C ARG A 274 -20.10 -4.59 6.86
N CYS A 275 -19.33 -3.55 6.60
CA CYS A 275 -18.03 -3.66 5.95
C CYS A 275 -16.96 -3.13 6.90
N THR A 276 -15.87 -3.87 7.05
CA THR A 276 -14.80 -3.56 8.02
C THR A 276 -13.43 -3.86 7.41
N SER A 277 -12.37 -3.42 8.07
CA SER A 277 -11.02 -3.87 7.76
C SER A 277 -10.88 -5.37 8.05
N VAL A 278 -10.21 -6.10 7.17
CA VAL A 278 -10.05 -7.56 7.29
C VAL A 278 -8.63 -7.95 6.91
N THR A 279 -8.09 -8.95 7.60
CA THR A 279 -6.87 -9.65 7.20
C THR A 279 -7.12 -11.15 7.09
N TRP A 280 -6.47 -11.83 6.15
CA TRP A 280 -6.55 -13.27 5.94
C TRP A 280 -5.16 -13.88 6.09
N ASN A 281 -4.92 -14.55 7.21
CA ASN A 281 -3.58 -14.97 7.60
C ASN A 281 -3.47 -16.50 7.56
N PRO A 282 -2.66 -17.07 6.65
CA PRO A 282 -2.24 -18.47 6.73
C PRO A 282 -1.22 -18.67 7.87
N PRO A 283 -0.89 -19.94 8.22
CA PRO A 283 0.00 -20.28 9.34
C PRO A 283 1.36 -19.59 9.37
N TRP A 284 2.01 -19.43 8.22
CA TRP A 284 3.31 -18.76 8.17
C TRP A 284 3.21 -17.26 8.52
N SER A 285 2.08 -16.63 8.21
CA SER A 285 1.86 -15.19 8.44
C SER A 285 1.69 -14.93 9.93
N PHE A 286 0.73 -15.57 10.61
CA PHE A 286 0.48 -15.29 12.03
C PHE A 286 1.49 -15.90 13.00
N SER A 287 2.38 -16.77 12.51
CA SER A 287 3.56 -17.21 13.28
C SER A 287 4.66 -16.14 13.35
N ASN A 288 4.50 -15.04 12.61
CA ASN A 288 5.37 -13.88 12.60
C ASN A 288 4.54 -12.61 12.84
N LEU A 289 5.01 -11.71 13.69
CA LEU A 289 4.25 -10.48 13.96
C LEU A 289 4.35 -9.46 12.81
N ALA A 290 5.44 -9.50 12.03
CA ALA A 290 5.67 -8.58 10.92
C ALA A 290 4.60 -8.69 9.81
N PRO A 291 4.31 -9.88 9.23
CA PRO A 291 3.23 -10.01 8.25
C PRO A 291 1.86 -9.62 8.83
N LEU A 292 1.52 -10.05 10.05
CA LEU A 292 0.24 -9.67 10.65
C LEU A 292 0.10 -8.15 10.80
N ALA A 293 1.17 -7.45 11.20
CA ALA A 293 1.16 -5.99 11.26
C ALA A 293 1.11 -5.33 9.87
N HIS A 294 1.74 -5.94 8.86
CA HIS A 294 1.63 -5.53 7.45
C HIS A 294 0.17 -5.58 6.99
N GLU A 295 -0.51 -6.72 7.18
CA GLU A 295 -1.92 -6.87 6.78
C GLU A 295 -2.84 -5.92 7.54
N MET A 296 -2.58 -5.70 8.83
CA MET A 296 -3.31 -4.69 9.60
C MET A 296 -3.09 -3.28 9.04
N GLY A 297 -1.89 -2.98 8.52
CA GLY A 297 -1.58 -1.75 7.78
C GLY A 297 -2.47 -1.56 6.55
N HIS A 298 -2.67 -2.60 5.75
CA HIS A 298 -3.66 -2.61 4.67
C HIS A 298 -5.09 -2.42 5.16
N GLY A 299 -5.43 -3.03 6.29
CA GLY A 299 -6.71 -2.80 6.95
C GLY A 299 -6.92 -1.33 7.37
N TYR A 300 -5.85 -0.61 7.73
CA TYR A 300 -5.89 0.83 7.97
C TYR A 300 -5.85 1.69 6.70
N GLY A 301 -5.74 1.08 5.52
CA GLY A 301 -5.74 1.76 4.22
C GLY A 301 -4.36 2.14 3.71
N LEU A 302 -3.28 1.57 4.26
CA LEU A 302 -1.93 1.77 3.74
C LEU A 302 -1.72 0.90 2.49
N PRO A 303 -1.20 1.45 1.37
CA PRO A 303 -0.70 0.63 0.27
C PRO A 303 0.71 0.12 0.58
N HIS A 304 1.20 -0.80 -0.27
CA HIS A 304 2.63 -1.10 -0.29
C HIS A 304 3.47 0.18 -0.50
N SER A 305 4.67 0.15 0.05
CA SER A 305 5.79 1.00 -0.36
C SER A 305 6.82 0.14 -1.08
N ASP A 306 7.83 0.76 -1.66
CA ASP A 306 8.69 0.13 -2.64
C ASP A 306 10.08 0.80 -2.66
N ASN A 307 10.99 0.31 -3.48
CA ASN A 307 12.30 0.88 -3.80
C ASN A 307 12.33 1.44 -5.23
N SER A 308 13.41 2.11 -5.62
CA SER A 308 13.50 2.80 -6.91
C SER A 308 14.32 2.04 -7.97
N ASP A 309 14.41 0.72 -7.89
CA ASP A 309 15.08 -0.14 -8.87
C ASP A 309 14.23 -0.46 -10.10
N GLY A 310 12.91 -0.30 -9.98
CA GLY A 310 11.98 -0.27 -11.11
C GLY A 310 11.56 -1.64 -11.63
N ASP A 311 11.63 -2.66 -10.78
CA ASP A 311 10.93 -3.92 -11.00
C ASP A 311 9.50 -3.88 -10.42
N ASP A 312 8.88 -5.06 -10.28
CA ASP A 312 7.53 -5.21 -9.72
C ASP A 312 7.55 -5.83 -8.30
N ASP A 313 8.73 -6.00 -7.66
CA ASP A 313 8.88 -6.56 -6.32
C ASP A 313 8.86 -5.48 -5.23
N THR A 314 7.69 -5.25 -4.65
CA THR A 314 7.53 -4.26 -3.59
C THR A 314 8.15 -4.66 -2.23
N TYR A 315 8.87 -5.79 -2.10
CA TYR A 315 9.43 -6.30 -0.82
C TYR A 315 10.92 -6.05 -0.64
N ASP A 316 11.37 -4.85 -0.99
CA ASP A 316 12.78 -4.53 -1.07
C ASP A 316 13.14 -3.16 -0.44
N ASN A 317 12.19 -2.49 0.21
CA ASN A 317 12.41 -1.33 1.07
C ASN A 317 12.30 -1.73 2.57
N PRO A 318 13.42 -2.13 3.22
CA PRO A 318 13.45 -2.57 4.62
C PRO A 318 13.36 -1.43 5.64
N TRP A 319 13.04 -0.21 5.22
CA TRP A 319 12.72 0.91 6.13
C TRP A 319 11.23 1.02 6.43
N ASP A 320 10.38 0.29 5.72
CA ASP A 320 8.93 0.30 5.88
C ASP A 320 8.40 -1.13 5.97
N VAL A 321 7.64 -1.44 7.03
CA VAL A 321 6.98 -2.75 7.10
C VAL A 321 5.97 -2.94 5.98
N MET A 322 5.40 -1.87 5.40
CA MET A 322 4.53 -1.93 4.20
C MET A 322 5.32 -2.24 2.90
N SER A 323 6.59 -2.57 3.01
CA SER A 323 7.41 -3.16 1.94
C SER A 323 8.05 -4.42 2.52
N ASP A 324 9.27 -4.33 3.04
CA ASP A 324 10.04 -5.49 3.51
C ASP A 324 9.96 -5.67 5.04
N GLY A 325 9.07 -6.56 5.47
CA GLY A 325 8.94 -6.99 6.86
C GLY A 325 10.08 -7.90 7.38
N TRP A 326 10.93 -8.44 6.51
CA TRP A 326 11.83 -9.55 6.81
C TRP A 326 13.30 -9.16 6.98
N TYR A 327 13.88 -8.44 6.02
CA TYR A 327 15.30 -8.07 6.08
C TYR A 327 15.55 -7.02 7.14
N ASN A 328 16.68 -7.05 7.84
CA ASN A 328 16.98 -6.09 8.90
C ASN A 328 15.91 -6.04 10.02
N ALA A 329 15.09 -7.10 10.15
CA ALA A 329 14.09 -7.20 11.20
C ALA A 329 14.72 -7.73 12.49
N THR A 330 14.11 -7.38 13.61
CA THR A 330 14.35 -8.03 14.90
C THR A 330 13.40 -9.21 15.07
N THR A 331 13.64 -10.05 16.07
CA THR A 331 12.85 -11.26 16.30
C THR A 331 12.40 -11.39 17.74
N SER A 332 11.31 -12.11 17.93
CA SER A 332 10.76 -12.57 19.19
C SER A 332 10.74 -14.09 19.20
N ALA A 333 11.17 -14.70 20.31
CA ALA A 333 11.07 -16.14 20.48
C ALA A 333 9.62 -16.64 20.47
N THR A 334 8.66 -15.78 20.84
CA THR A 334 7.23 -16.12 20.88
C THR A 334 6.54 -15.81 19.57
N TYR A 335 6.81 -14.64 18.99
CA TYR A 335 6.04 -14.08 17.86
C TYR A 335 6.81 -13.99 16.54
N GLY A 336 7.95 -14.70 16.42
CA GLY A 336 8.73 -14.73 15.19
C GLY A 336 9.31 -13.37 14.82
N THR A 337 9.34 -13.04 13.53
CA THR A 337 9.82 -11.74 13.03
C THR A 337 8.93 -10.61 13.55
N LEU A 338 9.54 -9.57 14.14
CA LEU A 338 8.82 -8.39 14.61
C LEU A 338 8.70 -7.33 13.51
N PRO A 339 7.59 -6.57 13.45
CA PRO A 339 7.44 -5.51 12.46
C PRO A 339 8.43 -4.39 12.71
N LYS A 340 8.87 -3.75 11.63
CA LYS A 340 9.54 -2.45 11.69
C LYS A 340 8.52 -1.35 11.77
N HIS A 341 8.96 -0.12 12.02
CA HIS A 341 8.07 1.02 11.86
C HIS A 341 7.65 1.19 10.40
N ILE A 342 6.45 1.74 10.17
CA ILE A 342 6.05 2.24 8.85
C ILE A 342 6.77 3.55 8.52
N ALA A 343 6.96 3.82 7.22
CA ALA A 343 7.57 5.06 6.74
C ALA A 343 6.79 6.30 7.20
N MET A 344 7.48 7.42 7.34
CA MET A 344 6.87 8.66 7.84
C MET A 344 5.68 9.12 6.97
N ILE A 345 5.72 8.86 5.65
CA ILE A 345 4.60 9.13 4.75
C ILE A 345 3.37 8.26 5.06
N GLN A 346 3.55 6.99 5.43
CA GLN A 346 2.44 6.13 5.83
C GLN A 346 1.83 6.61 7.16
N ARG A 347 2.67 7.06 8.10
CA ARG A 347 2.19 7.73 9.33
C ARG A 347 1.40 8.98 9.01
N ASP A 348 1.83 9.76 8.02
CA ASP A 348 1.14 10.99 7.61
C ASP A 348 -0.24 10.69 7.02
N ARG A 349 -0.36 9.65 6.19
CA ARG A 349 -1.63 9.18 5.64
C ARG A 349 -2.65 8.84 6.71
N LEU A 350 -2.21 8.27 7.82
CA LEU A 350 -3.08 7.92 8.94
C LEU A 350 -3.32 9.08 9.92
N GLY A 351 -2.73 10.25 9.67
CA GLY A 351 -2.87 11.43 10.52
C GLY A 351 -2.01 11.40 11.79
N TRP A 352 -0.95 10.59 11.82
CA TRP A 352 -0.11 10.41 13.01
C TRP A 352 1.02 11.45 13.10
N VAL A 353 1.33 12.13 12.00
CA VAL A 353 2.34 13.19 11.97
C VAL A 353 1.67 14.55 12.20
N ALA A 354 1.90 15.13 13.38
CA ALA A 354 1.35 16.44 13.72
C ALA A 354 1.85 17.53 12.76
N ALA A 355 0.99 18.49 12.42
CA ALA A 355 1.31 19.55 11.46
C ALA A 355 2.59 20.34 11.83
N ALA A 356 2.82 20.59 13.13
CA ALA A 356 4.02 21.29 13.62
C ALA A 356 5.33 20.50 13.38
N ARG A 357 5.26 19.18 13.18
CA ARG A 357 6.40 18.31 12.90
C ARG A 357 6.62 18.11 11.40
N LYS A 358 5.81 18.75 10.56
CA LYS A 358 5.90 18.69 9.11
C LYS A 358 6.41 20.00 8.56
N LEU A 359 7.40 19.90 7.68
CA LEU A 359 7.89 21.02 6.90
C LEU A 359 7.61 20.78 5.43
N GLU A 360 6.77 21.62 4.81
CA GLU A 360 6.52 21.58 3.36
C GLU A 360 7.24 22.77 2.70
N LEU A 361 8.02 22.50 1.65
CA LEU A 361 8.64 23.54 0.83
C LEU A 361 7.78 23.81 -0.41
N SER A 362 7.71 25.06 -0.83
CA SER A 362 7.00 25.43 -2.06
C SER A 362 7.92 25.25 -3.27
N TYR A 363 7.43 24.52 -4.28
CA TYR A 363 8.13 24.37 -5.56
C TYR A 363 8.39 25.73 -6.20
N GLY A 364 9.64 25.97 -6.62
CA GLY A 364 9.99 27.15 -7.40
C GLY A 364 10.13 28.45 -6.60
N ALA A 365 9.97 28.41 -5.27
CA ALA A 365 10.04 29.59 -4.42
C ALA A 365 11.45 30.20 -4.34
N GLY A 366 12.48 29.41 -4.64
CA GLY A 366 13.87 29.83 -4.48
C GLY A 366 14.32 29.87 -3.02
N GLY A 367 15.63 29.94 -2.82
CA GLY A 367 16.25 30.15 -1.51
C GLY A 367 16.78 28.88 -0.85
N SER A 368 17.46 29.08 0.27
CA SER A 368 18.10 28.03 1.06
C SER A 368 17.74 28.19 2.53
N ARG A 369 17.53 27.07 3.22
CA ARG A 369 17.20 27.04 4.65
C ARG A 369 17.87 25.86 5.33
N GLN A 370 18.28 26.07 6.57
CA GLN A 370 18.67 24.97 7.45
C GLN A 370 17.49 24.49 8.28
N VAL A 371 17.42 23.17 8.50
CA VAL A 371 16.40 22.53 9.33
C VAL A 371 17.01 21.33 10.05
N GLU A 372 16.70 21.16 11.33
CA GLU A 372 16.94 19.89 12.00
C GLU A 372 15.79 18.92 11.67
N LEU A 373 16.11 17.84 10.97
CA LEU A 373 15.21 16.70 10.76
C LEU A 373 15.45 15.68 11.88
N GLN A 374 14.50 15.57 12.80
CA GLN A 374 14.56 14.70 13.97
C GLN A 374 14.17 13.25 13.60
N PHE A 375 14.72 12.28 14.34
CA PHE A 375 14.48 10.86 14.14
C PHE A 375 13.00 10.50 14.29
N ALA A 376 12.51 9.62 13.41
CA ALA A 376 11.15 9.12 13.43
C ALA A 376 10.80 8.34 14.72
N SER A 377 11.78 7.74 15.39
CA SER A 377 11.57 7.00 16.64
C SER A 377 11.30 7.90 17.86
N LEU A 378 11.48 9.22 17.75
CA LEU A 378 11.27 10.16 18.86
C LEU A 378 9.79 10.56 18.98
N ALA A 379 8.99 9.80 19.73
CA ALA A 379 7.58 10.12 19.95
C ALA A 379 7.34 11.51 20.58
N GLY A 380 8.23 11.89 21.50
CA GLY A 380 8.22 13.19 22.20
C GLY A 380 8.84 14.35 21.42
N ALA A 381 9.21 14.17 20.14
CA ALA A 381 9.78 15.22 19.33
C ALA A 381 8.88 16.47 19.27
N THR A 382 9.49 17.65 19.31
CA THR A 382 8.80 18.94 19.10
C THR A 382 9.22 19.59 17.78
N GLY A 383 10.30 19.11 17.16
CA GLY A 383 10.82 19.59 15.89
C GLY A 383 10.25 18.85 14.68
N VAL A 384 10.84 19.14 13.51
CA VAL A 384 10.46 18.55 12.23
C VAL A 384 10.86 17.08 12.20
N GLN A 385 9.93 16.17 11.90
CA GLN A 385 10.18 14.74 11.67
C GLN A 385 9.90 14.32 10.23
N MET A 386 9.22 15.17 9.45
CA MET A 386 8.91 14.93 8.05
C MET A 386 9.12 16.21 7.25
N ILE A 387 9.86 16.10 6.14
CA ILE A 387 9.94 17.18 5.14
C ILE A 387 9.22 16.71 3.87
N VAL A 388 8.45 17.60 3.25
CA VAL A 388 7.72 17.36 2.00
C VAL A 388 8.20 18.33 0.94
N LEU A 389 8.65 17.78 -0.19
CA LEU A 389 9.17 18.50 -1.35
C LEU A 389 8.30 18.18 -2.59
N PRO A 390 7.20 18.91 -2.82
CA PRO A 390 6.39 18.71 -4.02
C PRO A 390 7.13 19.17 -5.27
N LEU A 391 7.00 18.44 -6.39
CA LEU A 391 7.38 18.95 -7.71
C LEU A 391 6.25 19.83 -8.28
N GLN A 392 6.41 20.25 -9.54
CA GLN A 392 5.40 21.02 -10.25
C GLN A 392 4.05 20.31 -10.21
N ALA A 393 3.05 21.01 -9.70
CA ALA A 393 1.67 20.52 -9.65
C ALA A 393 1.19 20.14 -11.06
N GLN A 394 0.60 18.96 -11.16
CA GLN A 394 -0.02 18.47 -12.39
C GLN A 394 -1.52 18.77 -12.38
N PRO A 395 -2.16 18.93 -13.56
CA PRO A 395 -3.62 19.13 -13.65
C PRO A 395 -4.40 18.02 -12.97
N ASP A 396 -3.92 16.79 -13.10
CA ASP A 396 -4.32 15.67 -12.26
C ASP A 396 -3.42 15.66 -11.01
N PRO A 397 -3.95 16.02 -9.85
CA PRO A 397 -3.14 16.15 -8.66
C PRO A 397 -2.49 14.80 -8.26
N ALA A 398 -3.09 13.65 -8.64
CA ALA A 398 -2.55 12.28 -8.52
C ALA A 398 -1.14 12.10 -9.06
N GLN A 399 -0.88 12.79 -10.16
CA GLN A 399 0.36 12.69 -10.93
C GLN A 399 1.42 13.66 -10.41
N THR A 400 1.10 14.47 -9.40
CA THR A 400 2.06 15.36 -8.76
C THR A 400 3.03 14.54 -7.94
N VAL A 401 4.22 14.33 -8.50
CA VAL A 401 5.34 13.70 -7.79
C VAL A 401 5.74 14.58 -6.60
N ARG A 402 6.01 13.94 -5.47
CA ARG A 402 6.56 14.59 -4.27
C ARG A 402 7.68 13.76 -3.71
N TYR A 403 8.57 14.37 -2.94
CA TYR A 403 9.54 13.65 -2.13
C TYR A 403 9.25 13.88 -0.66
N THR A 404 9.39 12.84 0.15
CA THR A 404 9.33 12.93 1.60
C THR A 404 10.65 12.49 2.20
N LEU A 405 11.11 13.19 3.23
CA LEU A 405 12.33 12.87 3.94
C LEU A 405 12.00 12.48 5.37
N GLU A 406 12.65 11.44 5.87
CA GLU A 406 12.63 11.04 7.27
C GLU A 406 14.04 10.66 7.75
N ALA A 407 14.30 10.78 9.05
CA ALA A 407 15.55 10.34 9.66
C ALA A 407 15.31 9.05 10.45
N ARG A 408 16.12 8.01 10.19
CA ARG A 408 16.03 6.69 10.84
C ARG A 408 17.37 6.28 11.44
N ARG A 409 17.33 5.43 12.46
CA ARG A 409 18.52 4.88 13.14
C ARG A 409 18.23 3.52 13.77
N PRO A 410 19.24 2.64 13.92
CA PRO A 410 19.04 1.32 14.51
C PRO A 410 18.94 1.42 16.03
N ILE A 411 17.72 1.59 16.53
CA ILE A 411 17.45 1.75 17.97
C ILE A 411 16.14 1.06 18.36
N GLY A 412 16.03 0.69 19.64
CA GLY A 412 14.80 0.11 20.18
C GLY A 412 14.54 -1.29 19.63
N THR A 413 13.36 -1.82 19.94
CA THR A 413 13.08 -3.23 19.65
C THR A 413 12.67 -3.46 18.20
N TYR A 414 11.91 -2.56 17.59
CA TYR A 414 11.39 -2.76 16.23
C TYR A 414 12.39 -2.32 15.14
N GLU A 415 13.30 -1.40 15.46
CA GLU A 415 14.24 -0.82 14.50
C GLU A 415 15.71 -1.17 14.79
N GLY A 416 16.01 -1.94 15.84
CA GLY A 416 17.38 -2.20 16.29
C GLY A 416 18.34 -2.82 15.26
N ASN A 417 17.81 -3.41 14.19
CA ASN A 417 18.57 -4.06 13.12
C ASN A 417 18.57 -3.29 11.79
N LEU A 418 18.03 -2.06 11.75
CA LEU A 418 18.08 -1.20 10.54
C LEU A 418 19.51 -1.05 10.02
N ALA A 419 19.65 -0.91 8.70
CA ALA A 419 20.94 -0.95 8.02
C ALA A 419 21.92 0.18 8.42
N GLY A 420 21.40 1.29 8.94
CA GLY A 420 22.23 2.41 9.37
C GLY A 420 21.44 3.57 9.97
N THR A 421 22.18 4.62 10.31
CA THR A 421 21.63 5.91 10.73
C THR A 421 21.72 6.88 9.56
N ALA A 422 20.59 7.27 8.98
CA ALA A 422 20.56 8.03 7.73
C ALA A 422 19.27 8.83 7.57
N VAL A 423 19.31 9.79 6.65
CA VAL A 423 18.11 10.35 6.02
C VAL A 423 17.67 9.40 4.90
N ILE A 424 16.41 9.01 4.92
CA ILE A 424 15.76 8.22 3.87
C ILE A 424 14.84 9.15 3.09
N ILE A 425 14.88 9.04 1.76
CA ILE A 425 14.09 9.86 0.86
C ILE A 425 13.13 8.94 0.12
N HIS A 426 11.84 9.20 0.20
CA HIS A 426 10.84 8.49 -0.61
C HIS A 426 10.31 9.42 -1.70
N ARG A 427 10.25 8.93 -2.94
CA ARG A 427 9.46 9.53 -4.01
C ARG A 427 8.03 9.01 -3.91
N LEU A 428 7.05 9.89 -3.88
CA LEU A 428 5.65 9.54 -3.96
C LEU A 428 5.16 9.71 -5.39
N PHE A 429 4.54 8.67 -5.93
CA PHE A 429 3.91 8.66 -7.24
C PHE A 429 2.78 7.61 -7.27
N ASP A 430 1.62 7.97 -7.84
CA ASP A 430 0.44 7.09 -7.95
C ASP A 430 0.00 6.44 -6.60
N GLY A 431 0.15 7.18 -5.50
CA GLY A 431 -0.16 6.68 -4.17
C GLY A 431 0.85 5.67 -3.60
N THR A 432 1.94 5.33 -4.29
CA THR A 432 3.03 4.48 -3.78
C THR A 432 4.23 5.34 -3.36
N ALA A 433 4.93 4.91 -2.31
CA ALA A 433 6.16 5.56 -1.82
C ALA A 433 7.37 4.69 -2.19
N TYR A 434 8.32 5.26 -2.92
CA TYR A 434 9.52 4.59 -3.44
C TYR A 434 10.78 5.11 -2.77
N SER A 435 11.46 4.30 -1.96
CA SER A 435 12.77 4.65 -1.39
C SER A 435 13.76 4.96 -2.50
N GLN A 436 14.42 6.11 -2.43
CA GLN A 436 15.34 6.56 -3.47
C GLN A 436 16.72 5.96 -3.27
N ASP A 437 17.15 5.13 -4.22
CA ASP A 437 18.51 4.65 -4.37
C ASP A 437 19.20 5.36 -5.54
N THR A 438 20.42 5.82 -5.30
CA THR A 438 21.23 6.58 -6.25
C THR A 438 22.41 5.78 -6.81
N SER A 439 22.50 4.49 -6.47
CA SER A 439 23.39 3.54 -7.10
C SER A 439 23.06 3.36 -8.59
N VAL A 440 24.05 2.98 -9.40
CA VAL A 440 23.85 2.67 -10.83
C VAL A 440 24.42 1.28 -11.13
N PRO A 441 23.58 0.27 -11.36
CA PRO A 441 22.11 0.29 -11.19
C PRO A 441 21.71 0.51 -9.71
N PRO A 442 20.46 0.93 -9.43
CA PRO A 442 19.90 0.88 -8.08
C PRO A 442 20.08 -0.52 -7.49
N GLY A 443 20.29 -0.60 -6.19
CA GLY A 443 20.32 -1.89 -5.52
C GLY A 443 18.92 -2.49 -5.44
N ASP A 444 18.84 -3.79 -5.64
CA ASP A 444 17.68 -4.70 -5.47
C ASP A 444 17.06 -4.69 -4.05
N ARG A 445 17.60 -3.88 -3.15
CA ARG A 445 17.11 -3.65 -1.80
C ARG A 445 17.64 -2.33 -1.30
N ALA A 446 16.77 -1.49 -0.74
CA ALA A 446 17.09 -0.17 -0.23
C ALA A 446 17.82 -0.17 1.13
N ASN A 447 18.70 -1.13 1.42
CA ASN A 447 19.53 -1.17 2.63
C ASN A 447 21.03 -0.93 2.36
N ASN A 448 21.34 -0.37 1.20
CA ASN A 448 22.70 -0.13 0.76
C ASN A 448 23.13 1.33 0.95
N GLU A 449 24.40 1.63 0.70
CA GLU A 449 24.89 3.00 0.86
C GLU A 449 24.16 3.99 -0.03
N GLY A 450 23.78 3.64 -1.26
CA GLY A 450 23.10 4.49 -2.25
C GLY A 450 21.69 4.97 -1.88
N SER A 451 21.03 4.27 -0.96
CA SER A 451 19.71 4.63 -0.39
C SER A 451 19.79 5.29 1.00
N MET A 452 20.97 5.30 1.63
CA MET A 452 21.22 5.94 2.92
C MET A 452 21.99 7.25 2.76
N PHE A 453 21.34 8.39 2.98
CA PHE A 453 22.01 9.70 2.93
C PHE A 453 22.55 10.09 4.32
N LYS A 454 23.87 10.23 4.40
CA LYS A 454 24.65 10.46 5.62
C LYS A 454 25.32 11.84 5.62
N VAL A 455 25.89 12.21 6.75
CA VAL A 455 26.60 13.48 6.93
C VAL A 455 27.66 13.70 5.85
N GLY A 456 27.65 14.90 5.26
CA GLY A 456 28.56 15.31 4.18
C GLY A 456 28.05 14.99 2.78
N GLU A 457 26.93 14.28 2.65
CA GLU A 457 26.35 13.90 1.36
C GLU A 457 25.25 14.86 0.94
N SER A 458 24.97 14.86 -0.37
CA SER A 458 23.90 15.67 -0.94
C SER A 458 23.05 14.86 -1.90
N TRP A 459 21.77 15.21 -2.00
CA TRP A 459 20.81 14.66 -2.93
C TRP A 459 20.18 15.76 -3.79
N SER A 460 19.91 15.48 -5.06
CA SER A 460 19.22 16.41 -5.97
C SER A 460 17.95 15.78 -6.51
N ALA A 461 16.85 16.52 -6.42
CA ALA A 461 15.63 16.18 -7.14
C ALA A 461 15.83 16.34 -8.66
N PRO A 462 15.01 15.69 -9.51
CA PRO A 462 15.03 15.86 -10.95
C PRO A 462 14.97 17.34 -11.38
N GLY A 463 15.74 17.68 -12.42
CA GLY A 463 15.86 19.05 -12.91
C GLY A 463 16.49 20.04 -11.93
N GLY A 464 17.09 19.57 -10.83
CA GLY A 464 17.65 20.46 -9.80
C GLY A 464 16.60 21.24 -9.02
N ALA A 465 15.33 20.78 -9.02
CA ALA A 465 14.23 21.46 -8.33
C ALA A 465 14.50 21.68 -6.83
N TYR A 466 15.20 20.72 -6.22
CA TYR A 466 15.68 20.77 -4.85
C TYR A 466 17.08 20.21 -4.75
N LEU A 467 17.90 20.81 -3.88
CA LEU A 467 19.17 20.27 -3.42
C LEU A 467 19.08 20.10 -1.89
N LEU A 468 19.30 18.88 -1.44
CA LEU A 468 19.45 18.53 -0.03
C LEU A 468 20.93 18.30 0.26
N ARG A 469 21.41 18.80 1.39
CA ARG A 469 22.70 18.41 1.98
C ARG A 469 22.48 18.00 3.44
N VAL A 470 23.08 16.88 3.85
CA VAL A 470 23.15 16.47 5.25
C VAL A 470 24.41 17.09 5.86
N ASP A 471 24.26 18.14 6.65
CA ASP A 471 25.40 18.93 7.12
C ASP A 471 26.08 18.31 8.34
N ALA A 472 25.29 17.86 9.31
CA ALA A 472 25.80 17.28 10.55
C ALA A 472 24.75 16.35 11.20
N ALA A 473 25.22 15.42 12.03
CA ALA A 473 24.37 14.70 12.96
C ALA A 473 24.09 15.58 14.19
N THR A 474 22.91 15.45 14.77
CA THR A 474 22.55 16.05 16.06
C THR A 474 22.21 14.94 17.06
N ALA A 475 21.97 15.29 18.31
CA ALA A 475 21.49 14.32 19.31
C ALA A 475 20.14 13.70 18.91
N ASN A 476 19.31 14.46 18.20
CA ASN A 476 17.93 14.12 17.88
C ASN A 476 17.70 13.77 16.40
N GLY A 477 18.70 13.90 15.52
CA GLY A 477 18.53 13.67 14.10
C GLY A 477 19.69 14.20 13.25
N PHE A 478 19.37 14.97 12.20
CA PHE A 478 20.33 15.57 11.30
C PHE A 478 20.03 17.04 11.05
N LEU A 479 21.07 17.87 10.99
CA LEU A 479 20.98 19.22 10.44
C LEU A 479 21.10 19.13 8.91
N LEU A 480 20.11 19.66 8.21
CA LEU A 480 20.02 19.63 6.76
C LEU A 480 20.01 21.05 6.19
N THR A 481 20.71 21.27 5.09
CA THR A 481 20.52 22.43 4.22
C THR A 481 19.64 22.02 3.05
N LEU A 482 18.49 22.68 2.92
CA LEU A 482 17.53 22.51 1.83
C LEU A 482 17.56 23.76 0.96
N THR A 483 17.81 23.57 -0.33
CA THR A 483 17.78 24.64 -1.33
C THR A 483 16.71 24.32 -2.36
N SER A 484 15.83 25.27 -2.66
CA SER A 484 14.87 25.18 -3.76
C SER A 484 15.35 26.04 -4.92
N ALA A 485 15.25 25.53 -6.15
CA ALA A 485 15.47 26.34 -7.33
C ALA A 485 14.35 27.37 -7.50
N GLN A 486 14.70 28.58 -7.93
CA GLN A 486 13.71 29.58 -8.31
C GLN A 486 13.14 29.26 -9.70
N LEU A 487 11.84 29.48 -9.92
CA LEU A 487 11.23 29.34 -11.26
C LEU A 487 12.03 30.16 -12.30
N GLY A 488 12.38 29.53 -13.41
CA GLY A 488 13.20 30.14 -14.47
C GLY A 488 14.72 29.97 -14.29
N GLN A 489 15.20 29.47 -13.14
CA GLN A 489 16.59 29.05 -12.93
C GLN A 489 16.76 27.51 -12.89
N VAL A 490 15.74 26.76 -13.31
CA VAL A 490 15.86 25.32 -13.55
C VAL A 490 16.83 25.13 -14.71
N THR A 491 18.12 25.05 -14.41
CA THR A 491 19.13 24.75 -15.42
C THR A 491 18.88 23.33 -15.87
N GLY A 492 18.51 23.16 -17.15
CA GLY A 492 18.40 21.86 -17.79
C GLY A 492 19.74 21.15 -17.69
N GLY A 493 19.92 20.36 -16.64
CA GLY A 493 21.16 19.67 -16.34
C GLY A 493 20.85 18.44 -15.50
N ASN A 494 21.38 17.30 -15.95
CA ASN A 494 21.42 16.07 -15.16
C ASN A 494 22.43 16.27 -14.03
N LEU A 495 22.06 17.00 -12.97
CA LEU A 495 22.79 16.93 -11.73
C LEU A 495 22.69 15.48 -11.23
N PRO A 496 23.80 14.85 -10.82
CA PRO A 496 23.74 13.50 -10.27
C PRO A 496 22.83 13.52 -9.05
N ALA A 497 21.95 12.53 -8.95
CA ALA A 497 20.95 12.44 -7.88
C ALA A 497 21.60 12.42 -6.49
N ARG A 498 22.87 12.01 -6.38
CA ARG A 498 23.68 12.10 -5.15
C ARG A 498 25.09 12.59 -5.43
N ARG A 499 25.67 13.31 -4.47
CA ARG A 499 27.09 13.65 -4.42
C ARG A 499 27.70 13.19 -3.09
N LEU A 500 28.77 12.42 -3.19
CA LEU A 500 29.64 12.07 -2.07
C LEU A 500 30.62 13.24 -1.82
N SER A 501 30.95 13.50 -0.55
CA SER A 501 31.96 14.51 -0.20
C SER A 501 33.35 14.09 -0.70
N ALA A 502 34.08 15.03 -1.33
CA ALA A 502 35.41 14.81 -1.93
C ALA A 502 36.54 14.54 -0.91
N THR A 503 36.21 14.27 0.36
CA THR A 503 37.18 14.06 1.46
C THR A 503 37.28 12.60 1.92
N ALA A 504 36.60 11.66 1.27
CA ALA A 504 36.92 10.24 1.41
C ALA A 504 38.05 9.87 0.45
N THR A 505 39.28 10.29 0.77
CA THR A 505 40.48 9.81 0.10
C THR A 505 40.58 8.30 0.29
N ARG A 506 40.16 7.56 -0.74
CA ARG A 506 40.72 6.29 -1.23
C ARG A 506 41.66 5.59 -0.24
N ALA A 507 41.10 4.96 0.79
CA ALA A 507 41.75 3.80 1.40
C ALA A 507 41.60 2.67 0.38
N ALA A 508 42.69 2.39 -0.33
CA ALA A 508 42.74 1.30 -1.29
C ALA A 508 42.22 0.02 -0.62
N SER A 509 41.15 -0.54 -1.18
CA SER A 509 40.72 -1.90 -0.92
C SER A 509 41.89 -2.82 -1.26
N ALA A 510 42.57 -3.33 -0.25
CA ALA A 510 43.44 -4.49 -0.41
C ALA A 510 42.56 -5.67 -0.88
N PRO A 511 43.00 -6.47 -1.85
CA PRO A 511 42.20 -7.58 -2.36
C PRO A 511 41.93 -8.58 -1.24
N ALA A 512 40.69 -9.06 -1.19
CA ALA A 512 40.29 -10.13 -0.29
C ALA A 512 41.25 -11.32 -0.45
N SER A 513 42.02 -11.61 0.61
CA SER A 513 42.77 -12.85 0.68
C SER A 513 41.77 -13.99 0.72
N THR A 514 41.84 -14.86 -0.29
CA THR A 514 41.23 -16.18 -0.30
C THR A 514 41.70 -16.96 0.93
N SER A 515 40.89 -17.01 1.99
CA SER A 515 41.10 -17.97 3.07
C SER A 515 40.43 -19.28 2.69
N ASP A 516 41.25 -20.20 2.20
CA ASP A 516 40.97 -21.62 2.16
C ASP A 516 40.27 -22.10 3.44
N TYR A 517 39.08 -22.68 3.30
CA TYR A 517 38.48 -23.53 4.32
C TYR A 517 39.30 -24.83 4.44
N ARG A 518 40.44 -24.76 5.14
CA ARG A 518 41.12 -25.97 5.62
C ARG A 518 40.38 -26.52 6.83
N ARG A 519 39.69 -27.62 6.56
CA ARG A 519 39.11 -28.58 7.51
C ARG A 519 40.15 -28.94 8.60
N ALA A 520 39.90 -28.55 9.84
CA ALA A 520 40.66 -29.07 10.99
C ALA A 520 40.07 -30.41 11.46
N PRO A 521 40.88 -31.35 11.98
CA PRO A 521 40.51 -32.75 12.12
C PRO A 521 39.76 -33.03 13.42
N ALA A 522 38.81 -33.96 13.35
CA ALA A 522 38.12 -34.53 14.51
C ALA A 522 39.11 -35.24 15.45
N THR A 523 39.18 -34.78 16.69
CA THR A 523 39.90 -35.47 17.78
C THR A 523 39.04 -36.63 18.29
N ARG A 524 39.49 -37.86 18.00
CA ARG A 524 38.97 -39.10 18.57
C ARG A 524 39.22 -39.13 20.08
N ARG A 525 38.17 -39.33 20.88
CA ARG A 525 38.27 -39.88 22.25
C ARG A 525 37.89 -41.38 22.24
N PRO A 526 38.58 -42.24 23.02
CA PRO A 526 38.45 -43.70 22.94
C PRO A 526 37.26 -44.25 23.74
N PRO A 527 36.87 -45.52 23.54
CA PRO A 527 35.62 -46.07 24.07
C PRO A 527 35.79 -46.59 25.50
N ILE A 528 34.76 -46.43 26.33
CA ILE A 528 34.59 -47.19 27.57
C ILE A 528 33.27 -47.97 27.47
N ARG A 529 33.41 -49.29 27.59
CA ARG A 529 32.36 -50.30 27.68
C ARG A 529 31.78 -50.38 29.11
N ALA A 530 30.61 -51.02 29.17
CA ALA A 530 29.95 -51.70 30.31
C ALA A 530 29.05 -50.79 31.17
N ARG A 531 27.85 -51.20 31.61
CA ARG A 531 27.26 -52.54 31.76
C ARG A 531 25.74 -52.42 31.91
N LEU A 532 25.04 -53.51 31.54
CA LEU A 532 23.67 -53.83 31.92
C LEU A 532 23.40 -53.65 33.43
N ARG A 533 22.29 -52.99 33.76
CA ARG A 533 21.15 -53.54 34.51
C ARG A 533 19.93 -52.65 34.36
#